data_AF-A0A821VB63-F1
#
_entry.id   AF-A0A821VB63-F1
#
_cell.length_a   1.000
_cell.length_b   1.000
_cell.length_c   1.000
_cell.angle_alpha   90.00
_cell.angle_beta   90.00
_cell.angle_gamma   90.00
#
_symmetry.space_group_name_H-M   'P 1'
#
loop_
_entity.id
_entity.type
_entity.pdbx_description
1 polymer ?
#
loop_
_entity_poly.entity_id
_entity_poly.type
_entity_poly.pdbx_seq_one_letter_code
_entity_poly.pdbx_strand_id
1 'polypeptide(L)' 'ETSVNRLKAIPTLSHHVLVALEKKKLLKHWVQQNHDGLAQRAGYPQEKLNEIHGSWFDKKNPVVLMDDHLKSDLHEWLLE' A
#
# COMPACT_ATOMS: atom_id res chain seq x y z
N GLU A 1 -28.75 3.18 -7.25
CA GLU A 1 -27.47 2.54 -6.87
C GLU A 1 -26.89 3.27 -5.68
N THR A 2 -26.66 2.59 -4.56
CA THR A 2 -25.98 3.18 -3.40
C THR A 2 -24.50 3.27 -3.69
N SER A 3 -23.98 4.48 -3.86
CA SER A 3 -22.55 4.70 -4.05
C SER A 3 -21.78 4.19 -2.82
N VAL A 4 -20.84 3.29 -3.05
CA VAL A 4 -19.97 2.76 -1.99
C VAL A 4 -19.08 3.89 -1.49
N ASN A 5 -19.22 4.27 -0.22
CA ASN A 5 -18.34 5.25 0.40
C ASN A 5 -16.97 4.63 0.67
N ARG A 6 -16.01 4.88 -0.23
CA ARG A 6 -14.63 4.36 -0.16
C ARG A 6 -13.90 4.74 1.14
N LEU A 7 -14.23 5.89 1.73
CA LEU A 7 -13.63 6.33 3.01
C LEU A 7 -14.10 5.46 4.20
N LYS A 8 -15.21 4.72 4.05
CA LYS A 8 -15.74 3.80 5.06
C LYS A 8 -15.28 2.35 4.87
N ALA A 9 -14.53 2.04 3.81
CA ALA A 9 -13.99 0.69 3.63
C ALA A 9 -13.16 0.29 4.86
N ILE A 10 -13.05 -1.00 5.17
CA ILE A 10 -12.19 -1.50 6.25
C ILE A 10 -11.21 -2.53 5.67
N PRO A 11 -10.03 -2.70 6.28
CA PRO A 11 -9.09 -3.73 5.84
C PRO A 11 -9.73 -5.11 5.88
N THR A 12 -9.41 -5.93 4.88
CA THR A 12 -9.88 -7.31 4.81
C THR A 12 -9.02 -8.24 5.67
N LEU A 13 -9.44 -9.50 5.82
CA LEU A 13 -8.62 -10.53 6.48
C LEU A 13 -7.22 -10.63 5.87
N SER A 14 -7.10 -10.56 4.54
CA SER A 14 -5.80 -10.64 3.85
C SER A 14 -4.85 -9.51 4.27
N HIS A 15 -5.37 -8.30 4.46
CA HIS A 15 -4.56 -7.18 4.95
C HIS A 15 -4.02 -7.49 6.36
N HIS A 16 -4.87 -8.01 7.25
CA HIS A 16 -4.47 -8.39 8.61
C HIS A 16 -3.49 -9.58 8.63
N VAL A 17 -3.62 -10.53 7.70
CA VAL A 17 -2.66 -11.62 7.54
C VAL A 17 -1.28 -11.09 7.17
N LEU A 18 -1.19 -10.15 6.22
CA LEU A 18 0.10 -9.55 5.83
C LEU A 18 0.75 -8.79 7.00
N VAL A 19 -0.05 -8.06 7.79
CA VAL A 19 0.43 -7.42 9.03
C VAL A 19 0.92 -8.46 10.04
N ALA A 20 0.22 -9.57 10.21
CA ALA A 20 0.64 -10.64 11.13
C ALA A 20 1.93 -11.33 10.67
N LEU A 21 2.14 -11.50 9.36
CA LEU A 21 3.37 -12.04 8.79
C LEU A 21 4.55 -11.09 9.04
N GLU A 22 4.37 -9.78 8.82
CA GLU A 22 5.38 -8.76 9.10
C GLU A 22 5.76 -8.74 10.59
N LYS A 23 4.78 -8.75 11.51
CA LYS A 23 5.02 -8.80 12.96
C LYS A 23 5.83 -10.01 13.41
N LYS A 24 5.71 -11.13 12.68
CA LYS A 24 6.50 -12.35 12.90
C LYS A 24 7.82 -12.37 12.13
N LYS A 25 8.16 -11.30 11.42
CA LYS A 25 9.35 -11.16 10.55
C LYS A 25 9.38 -12.21 9.42
N LEU A 26 8.20 -12.65 8.97
CA LEU A 26 8.03 -13.60 7.87
C LEU A 26 7.79 -12.91 6.52
N LEU A 27 7.59 -11.59 6.52
CA LEU A 27 7.42 -10.76 5.34
C LEU A 27 8.40 -9.58 5.42
N LYS A 28 9.33 -9.49 4.45
CA LYS A 28 10.34 -8.40 4.39
C LYS A 28 9.66 -7.08 3.99
N HIS A 29 8.95 -7.11 2.87
CA HIS A 29 8.38 -5.95 2.19
C HIS A 29 7.05 -6.31 1.53
N TRP A 30 6.18 -5.31 1.35
CA TRP A 30 4.94 -5.43 0.56
C TRP A 30 4.95 -4.41 -0.57
N VAL A 31 5.03 -4.89 -1.82
CA VAL A 31 4.81 -4.09 -3.03
C VAL A 31 3.33 -4.15 -3.41
N GLN A 32 2.69 -2.99 -3.56
CA GLN A 32 1.25 -2.90 -3.72
C GLN A 32 0.83 -1.86 -4.77
N GLN A 33 -0.18 -2.23 -5.56
CA GLN A 33 -0.75 -1.38 -6.63
C GLN A 33 -2.00 -0.61 -6.19
N ASN A 34 -2.65 -1.02 -5.12
CA ASN A 34 -3.87 -0.36 -4.65
C ASN A 34 -3.55 0.97 -3.96
N HIS A 35 -4.30 2.00 -4.31
CA HIS A 35 -4.22 3.33 -3.72
C HIS A 35 -5.26 3.58 -2.60
N ASP A 36 -5.97 2.51 -2.18
CA ASP A 36 -7.12 2.56 -1.26
C ASP A 36 -6.75 2.83 0.22
N GLY A 37 -5.46 2.82 0.57
CA GLY A 37 -4.94 3.04 1.92
C GLY A 37 -5.29 1.94 2.93
N LEU A 38 -5.86 0.81 2.50
CA LEU A 38 -6.29 -0.25 3.43
C LEU A 38 -5.11 -0.98 4.06
N ALA A 39 -3.95 -1.06 3.40
CA ALA A 39 -2.71 -1.60 3.98
C ALA A 39 -2.27 -0.78 5.21
N GLN A 40 -2.24 0.54 5.07
CA GLN A 40 -1.88 1.47 6.15
C GLN A 40 -2.88 1.39 7.30
N ARG A 41 -4.20 1.39 6.98
CA ARG A 41 -5.27 1.28 7.98
C ARG A 41 -5.31 -0.08 8.68
N ALA A 42 -4.77 -1.13 8.06
CA ALA A 42 -4.57 -2.42 8.73
C ALA A 42 -3.45 -2.39 9.77
N GLY A 43 -2.63 -1.33 9.76
CA GLY A 43 -1.47 -1.16 10.64
C GLY A 43 -0.19 -1.77 10.06
N TYR A 44 -0.08 -1.90 8.73
CA TYR A 44 1.17 -2.32 8.11
C TYR A 44 2.21 -1.17 8.19
N PRO A 45 3.47 -1.43 8.55
CA PRO A 45 4.50 -0.39 8.67
C PRO A 45 4.78 0.28 7.32
N GLN A 46 4.69 1.61 7.27
CA GLN A 46 4.84 2.40 6.04
C GLN A 46 6.23 2.24 5.43
N GLU A 47 7.27 2.15 6.27
CA GLU A 47 8.65 1.97 5.84
C GLU A 47 8.92 0.61 5.16
N LYS A 48 7.97 -0.33 5.24
CA LYS A 48 8.02 -1.64 4.57
C LYS A 48 6.98 -1.79 3.46
N LEU A 49 6.24 -0.73 3.14
CA LEU A 49 5.16 -0.70 2.16
C LEU A 49 5.57 0.15 0.95
N ASN A 50 5.54 -0.46 -0.23
CA ASN A 50 5.85 0.19 -1.49
C ASN A 50 4.58 0.31 -2.33
N GLU A 51 3.99 1.51 -2.34
CA GLU A 51 2.74 1.82 -3.05
C GLU A 51 3.05 2.38 -4.44
N ILE A 52 3.25 1.50 -5.42
CA ILE A 52 3.79 1.86 -6.75
C ILE A 52 2.90 2.79 -7.56
N HIS A 53 1.59 2.80 -7.30
CA HIS A 53 0.64 3.73 -7.92
C HIS A 53 0.28 4.91 -7.02
N GLY A 54 0.97 5.09 -5.89
CA GLY A 54 0.62 6.07 -4.87
C GLY A 54 -0.55 5.66 -3.99
N SER A 55 -0.89 6.55 -3.05
CA SER A 55 -1.94 6.35 -2.05
C SER A 55 -2.83 7.57 -1.93
N TRP A 56 -4.14 7.37 -1.76
CA TRP A 56 -5.06 8.49 -1.45
C TRP A 56 -4.81 9.10 -0.07
N PHE A 57 -4.07 8.42 0.80
CA PHE A 57 -3.87 8.81 2.19
C PHE A 57 -2.43 9.27 2.49
N ASP A 58 -1.49 9.09 1.56
CA ASP A 58 -0.13 9.62 1.67
C ASP A 58 0.08 10.83 0.74
N LYS A 59 0.26 12.01 1.34
CA LYS A 59 0.54 13.24 0.58
C LYS A 59 1.91 13.24 -0.09
N LYS A 60 2.86 12.43 0.39
CA LYS A 60 4.21 12.34 -0.17
C LYS A 60 4.27 11.40 -1.38
N ASN A 61 3.32 10.47 -1.48
CA ASN A 61 3.22 9.51 -2.58
C ASN A 61 1.85 9.64 -3.29
N PRO A 62 1.62 10.74 -4.03
CA PRO A 62 0.34 10.97 -4.70
C PRO A 62 0.07 9.91 -5.76
N VAL A 63 -1.21 9.65 -6.00
CA VAL A 63 -1.63 8.71 -7.03
C VAL A 63 -1.22 9.20 -8.41
N VAL A 64 -0.53 8.33 -9.14
CA VAL A 64 -0.08 8.58 -10.52
C VAL A 64 -0.89 7.74 -11.49
N LEU A 65 -1.07 8.25 -12.71
CA LEU A 65 -1.61 7.46 -13.81
C LEU A 65 -0.54 6.46 -14.28
N MET A 66 -0.99 5.32 -14.80
CA MET A 66 -0.08 4.39 -15.49
C MET A 66 0.40 5.05 -16.78
N ASP A 67 1.68 5.38 -16.84
CA ASP A 67 2.34 6.05 -17.97
C ASP A 67 3.55 5.25 -18.49
N ASP A 68 3.61 3.95 -18.18
CA ASP A 68 4.70 3.02 -18.49
C ASP A 68 6.07 3.40 -17.87
N HIS A 69 6.11 4.37 -16.95
CA HIS A 69 7.31 4.71 -16.20
C HIS A 69 7.26 4.21 -14.75
N LEU A 70 8.38 3.65 -14.28
CA LEU A 70 8.55 3.29 -12.88
C LEU A 70 8.94 4.52 -12.06
N LYS A 71 8.37 4.65 -10.86
CA LYS A 71 8.80 5.64 -9.88
C LYS A 71 10.20 5.26 -9.39
N SER A 72 11.19 6.11 -9.70
CA SER A 72 12.61 5.79 -9.51
C SER A 72 12.96 5.52 -8.05
N ASP A 73 12.39 6.28 -7.12
CA ASP A 73 12.54 6.11 -5.67
C ASP A 73 12.01 4.75 -5.19
N LEU A 74 10.84 4.34 -5.67
CA LEU A 74 10.23 3.05 -5.30
C LEU A 74 10.94 1.86 -5.98
N HIS A 75 11.54 2.08 -7.15
CA HIS A 75 12.38 1.09 -7.82
C HIS A 75 13.71 0.92 -7.08
N GLU A 76 14.37 2.01 -6.69
CA GLU A 76 15.61 1.96 -5.89
C GLU A 76 15.37 1.25 -4.56
N TRP A 77 14.27 1.56 -3.87
CA TRP A 77 13.88 0.89 -2.63
C TRP A 77 13.73 -0.63 -2.79
N LEU A 78 13.32 -1.12 -3.97
CA LEU A 78 13.19 -2.56 -4.23
C LEU A 78 14.54 -3.29 -4.35
N LEU A 79 15.60 -2.56 -4.67
CA LEU A 79 16.95 -3.12 -4.85
C LEU A 79 17.71 -3.26 -3.52
N GLU A 80 17.19 -2.68 -2.43
CA GLU A 80 17.72 -2.75 -1.06
C GLU A 80 17.17 -3.95 -0.25
#